data_AF-A0A959JGC8-F1
#
_entry.id   AF-A0A959JGC8-F1
#
_cell.length_a   1.000
_cell.length_b   1.000
_cell.length_c   1.000
_cell.angle_alpha   90.00
_cell.angle_beta   90.00
_cell.angle_gamma   90.00
#
_symmetry.space_group_name_H-M   'P 1'
#
loop_
_entity.id
_entity.type
_entity.pdbx_description
1 polymer ?
#
loop_
_entity_poly.entity_id
_entity_poly.type
_entity_poly.pdbx_seq_one_letter_code
_entity_poly.pdbx_strand_id
1 'polypeptide(L)'
;MMKHQIIAIAILLLSSSWSCQKFHLNLSGCDIDLNPDDDYSFPLVPGTPQWAELKSGDEQFVATQVPEMTAKKMSTDGLIETWLNYPLNGTALAHNSLSFWYNGHKERFNALRELISRGDASCKCLSRFESIEPNQANSLSGYVPLAVLVSDYELLDDLSKEQEKFLIRLARANYDVMIQDPKEIVRFNANYNLWICARAMAHLKYQPFIDATEQSDLLKAYLDNGMRLGVDDARQIAELARAF
;
A
#
# COMPACT_ATOMS: atom_id res chain seq x y z
N MET A 1 -59.58 36.89 -14.36
CA MET A 1 -58.58 37.32 -13.36
C MET A 1 -58.29 36.12 -12.44
N MET A 2 -57.36 35.26 -12.82
CA MET A 2 -55.96 35.25 -12.34
C MET A 2 -55.85 35.03 -10.81
N LYS A 3 -55.43 33.83 -10.38
CA LYS A 3 -54.04 33.57 -9.97
C LYS A 3 -53.83 32.08 -9.65
N HIS A 4 -52.93 31.49 -10.42
CA HIS A 4 -52.35 30.18 -10.20
C HIS A 4 -51.64 30.14 -8.84
N GLN A 5 -51.93 29.15 -8.01
CA GLN A 5 -51.01 28.72 -6.95
C GLN A 5 -50.27 27.48 -7.45
N ILE A 6 -49.00 27.71 -7.74
CA ILE A 6 -48.02 26.72 -8.16
C ILE A 6 -47.74 25.82 -6.95
N ILE A 7 -48.05 24.54 -7.08
CA ILE A 7 -47.59 23.51 -6.14
C ILE A 7 -46.08 23.40 -6.35
N ALA A 8 -45.31 23.88 -5.37
CA ALA A 8 -43.87 23.71 -5.34
C ALA A 8 -43.56 22.21 -5.16
N ILE A 9 -43.16 21.56 -6.24
CA ILE A 9 -42.53 20.24 -6.19
C ILE A 9 -41.19 20.45 -5.49
N ALA A 10 -41.13 20.08 -4.21
CA ALA A 10 -39.88 19.89 -3.51
C ALA A 10 -39.18 18.67 -4.14
N ILE A 11 -38.39 18.91 -5.18
CA ILE A 11 -37.41 17.94 -5.65
C ILE A 11 -36.40 17.83 -4.52
N LEU A 12 -36.53 16.77 -3.72
CA LEU A 12 -35.47 16.26 -2.88
C LEU A 12 -34.25 16.08 -3.77
N LEU A 13 -33.37 17.07 -3.78
CA LEU A 13 -31.96 16.87 -4.08
C LEU A 13 -31.48 15.89 -2.99
N LEU A 14 -31.65 14.60 -3.25
CA LEU A 14 -30.68 13.61 -2.81
C LEU A 14 -29.36 14.03 -3.46
N SER A 15 -28.74 15.06 -2.89
CA SER A 15 -27.30 15.07 -2.78
C SER A 15 -27.01 13.75 -2.09
N SER A 16 -26.71 12.73 -2.90
CA SER A 16 -25.76 11.74 -2.47
C SER A 16 -24.53 12.58 -2.14
N SER A 17 -24.48 13.03 -0.90
CA SER A 17 -23.24 13.16 -0.20
C SER A 17 -22.65 11.77 -0.33
N TRP A 18 -21.85 11.58 -1.39
CA TRP A 18 -20.71 10.68 -1.37
C TRP A 18 -19.77 11.23 -0.29
N SER A 19 -20.26 11.31 0.94
CA SER A 19 -19.45 11.38 2.12
C SER A 19 -18.65 10.10 2.04
N CYS A 20 -17.34 10.26 1.86
CA CYS A 20 -16.38 9.18 1.93
C CYS A 20 -16.59 8.53 3.30
N GLN A 21 -17.45 7.53 3.36
CA GLN A 21 -17.69 6.78 4.57
C GLN A 21 -16.40 5.97 4.72
N LYS A 22 -15.46 6.50 5.50
CA LYS A 22 -14.23 5.78 5.83
C LYS A 22 -14.68 4.44 6.39
N PHE A 23 -14.32 3.38 5.67
CA PHE A 23 -14.52 2.04 6.17
C PHE A 23 -13.76 1.96 7.48
N HIS A 24 -14.42 1.57 8.56
CA HIS A 24 -13.76 1.31 9.82
C HIS A 24 -14.00 -0.13 10.20
N LEU A 25 -12.92 -0.91 10.26
CA LEU A 25 -12.89 -2.18 10.94
C LEU A 25 -12.29 -1.94 12.32
N ASN A 26 -12.89 -2.52 13.36
CA ASN A 26 -12.27 -2.46 14.68
C ASN A 26 -11.04 -3.39 14.69
N LEU A 27 -9.86 -2.82 14.47
CA LEU A 27 -8.57 -3.50 14.49
C LEU A 27 -8.00 -3.54 15.92
N SER A 28 -8.80 -4.00 16.89
CA SER A 28 -8.42 -4.01 18.31
C SER A 28 -7.08 -4.74 18.52
N GLY A 29 -6.11 -4.11 19.17
CA GLY A 29 -4.78 -4.68 19.41
C GLY A 29 -3.81 -4.52 18.22
N CYS A 30 -4.24 -3.87 17.15
CA CYS A 30 -3.43 -3.54 15.99
C CYS A 30 -3.24 -2.02 15.84
N ASP A 31 -3.49 -1.26 16.91
CA ASP A 31 -3.25 0.17 16.95
C ASP A 31 -1.80 0.45 16.55
N ILE A 32 -1.61 1.45 15.70
CA ILE A 32 -0.30 1.86 15.17
C ILE A 32 0.07 3.21 15.77
N ASP A 33 1.24 3.30 16.40
CA ASP A 33 1.88 4.59 16.64
C ASP A 33 2.51 5.08 15.34
N LEU A 34 2.06 6.24 14.84
CA LEU A 34 2.58 6.84 13.60
C LEU A 34 3.88 7.63 13.83
N ASN A 35 4.27 7.87 15.08
CA ASN A 35 5.52 8.55 15.43
C ASN A 35 6.20 7.82 16.60
N PRO A 36 6.58 6.53 16.40
CA PRO A 36 7.21 5.76 17.45
C PRO A 36 8.59 6.35 17.78
N ASP A 37 8.89 6.50 19.08
CA ASP A 37 10.15 7.07 19.56
C ASP A 37 11.38 6.18 19.29
N ASP A 38 11.18 4.97 18.76
CA ASP A 38 12.22 3.98 18.50
C ASP A 38 12.45 3.65 17.01
N ASP A 39 11.95 4.48 16.09
CA ASP A 39 12.32 4.38 14.68
C ASP A 39 13.81 4.71 14.44
N TYR A 40 14.37 4.14 13.37
CA TYR A 40 15.79 4.28 13.08
C TYR A 40 16.07 5.42 12.10
N SER A 41 16.72 6.46 12.60
CA SER A 41 17.28 7.54 11.78
C SER A 41 18.58 7.10 11.09
N PHE A 42 18.53 6.89 9.77
CA PHE A 42 19.69 6.45 8.99
C PHE A 42 20.76 7.56 8.91
N PRO A 43 22.03 7.27 9.27
CA PRO A 43 23.10 8.27 9.22
C PRO A 43 23.56 8.58 7.79
N LEU A 44 23.31 7.66 6.85
CA LEU A 44 23.67 7.78 5.44
C LEU A 44 22.41 7.68 4.59
N VAL A 45 22.12 8.75 3.85
CA VAL A 45 20.95 8.86 2.98
C VAL A 45 21.33 9.42 1.60
N PRO A 46 20.61 9.06 0.53
CA PRO A 46 20.81 9.62 -0.80
C PRO A 46 20.88 11.14 -0.81
N GLY A 47 21.81 11.69 -1.60
CA GLY A 47 21.99 13.14 -1.77
C GLY A 47 23.01 13.78 -0.81
N THR A 48 23.59 13.04 0.14
CA THR A 48 24.70 13.54 0.97
C THR A 48 26.07 13.28 0.32
N PRO A 49 27.12 14.05 0.67
CA PRO A 49 28.48 13.78 0.20
C PRO A 49 28.96 12.36 0.53
N GLN A 50 28.68 11.88 1.74
CA GLN A 50 29.06 10.55 2.21
C GLN A 50 28.36 9.45 1.41
N TRP A 51 27.10 9.67 0.99
CA TRP A 51 26.40 8.72 0.13
C TRP A 51 27.06 8.58 -1.26
N ALA A 52 27.58 9.68 -1.81
CA ALA A 52 28.28 9.67 -3.11
C ALA A 52 29.64 8.94 -3.07
N GLU A 53 30.16 8.68 -1.87
CA GLU A 53 31.37 7.87 -1.69
C GLU A 53 31.10 6.37 -1.89
N LEU A 54 29.86 5.91 -1.68
CA LEU A 54 29.44 4.51 -1.88
C LEU A 54 29.41 4.18 -3.39
N LYS A 55 30.17 3.16 -3.80
CA LYS A 55 30.44 2.81 -5.20
C LYS A 55 29.56 1.68 -5.74
N SER A 56 28.86 0.98 -4.88
CA SER A 56 28.00 -0.14 -5.27
C SER A 56 26.72 -0.21 -4.44
N GLY A 57 25.71 -0.91 -4.97
CA GLY A 57 24.50 -1.22 -4.21
C GLY A 57 24.79 -2.03 -2.95
N ASP A 58 25.82 -2.90 -2.99
CA ASP A 58 26.21 -3.69 -1.82
C ASP A 58 26.81 -2.82 -0.70
N GLU A 59 27.65 -1.84 -1.05
CA GLU A 59 28.14 -0.85 -0.09
C GLU A 59 26.99 -0.03 0.52
N GLN A 60 25.99 0.34 -0.30
CA GLN A 60 24.79 1.00 0.19
C GLN A 60 24.01 0.12 1.16
N PHE A 61 23.76 -1.15 0.80
CA PHE A 61 23.06 -2.10 1.68
C PHE A 61 23.77 -2.31 3.02
N VAL A 62 25.10 -2.37 3.03
CA VAL A 62 25.89 -2.49 4.26
C VAL A 62 25.79 -1.21 5.08
N ALA A 63 25.89 -0.05 4.43
CA ALA A 63 25.81 1.26 5.08
C ALA A 63 24.43 1.56 5.69
N THR A 64 23.37 0.94 5.17
CA THR A 64 21.99 1.16 5.62
C THR A 64 21.43 0.03 6.49
N GLN A 65 22.25 -0.86 7.06
CA GLN A 65 21.77 -1.79 8.07
C GLN A 65 21.45 -1.07 9.39
N VAL A 66 20.42 -1.55 10.10
CA VAL A 66 20.19 -1.16 11.49
C VAL A 66 21.10 -2.00 12.39
N PRO A 67 21.69 -1.47 13.49
CA PRO A 67 22.41 -2.32 14.42
C PRO A 67 21.52 -3.46 14.94
N GLU A 68 21.98 -4.70 14.93
CA GLU A 68 21.13 -5.89 15.17
C GLU A 68 20.37 -5.82 16.50
N MET A 69 21.06 -5.41 17.57
CA MET A 69 20.43 -5.26 18.89
C MET A 69 19.44 -4.10 18.95
N THR A 70 19.59 -3.09 18.09
CA THR A 70 18.61 -2.01 17.94
C THR A 70 17.36 -2.55 17.27
N ALA A 71 17.49 -3.17 16.09
CA ALA A 71 16.36 -3.73 15.34
C ALA A 71 15.51 -4.70 16.21
N LYS A 72 16.15 -5.57 16.99
CA LYS A 72 15.47 -6.51 17.89
C LYS A 72 14.68 -5.86 19.03
N LYS A 73 15.08 -4.66 19.45
CA LYS A 73 14.45 -3.93 20.56
C LYS A 73 13.35 -2.98 20.09
N MET A 74 13.31 -2.68 18.80
CA MET A 74 12.29 -1.82 18.23
C MET A 74 10.93 -2.47 18.33
N SER A 75 9.93 -1.64 18.59
CA SER A 75 8.52 -1.94 18.42
C SER A 75 8.23 -2.29 16.96
N THR A 76 7.13 -3.02 16.73
CA THR A 76 6.65 -3.27 15.37
C THR A 76 6.36 -1.97 14.63
N ASP A 77 5.90 -0.94 15.34
CA ASP A 77 5.61 0.40 14.79
C ASP A 77 6.90 1.09 14.33
N GLY A 78 7.93 1.08 15.19
CA GLY A 78 9.25 1.61 14.86
C GLY A 78 9.90 0.88 13.69
N LEU A 79 9.74 -0.44 13.59
CA LEU A 79 10.20 -1.24 12.45
C LEU A 79 9.47 -0.89 11.16
N ILE A 80 8.15 -0.65 11.21
CA ILE A 80 7.36 -0.19 10.06
C ILE A 80 7.88 1.17 9.59
N GLU A 81 7.96 2.18 10.46
CA GLU A 81 8.43 3.51 10.06
C GLU A 81 9.90 3.50 9.60
N THR A 82 10.73 2.64 10.19
CA THR A 82 12.11 2.41 9.72
C THR A 82 12.15 1.82 8.31
N TRP A 83 11.27 0.88 7.99
CA TRP A 83 11.13 0.37 6.63
C TRP A 83 10.66 1.46 5.68
N LEU A 84 9.66 2.27 6.04
CA LEU A 84 9.14 3.32 5.17
C LEU A 84 10.17 4.44 4.91
N ASN A 85 11.03 4.71 5.88
CA ASN A 85 12.12 5.68 5.78
C ASN A 85 13.44 5.06 5.27
N TYR A 86 13.43 3.80 4.83
CA TYR A 86 14.64 3.11 4.38
C TYR A 86 15.28 3.81 3.16
N PRO A 87 16.59 4.15 3.20
CA PRO A 87 17.20 5.00 2.18
C PRO A 87 17.20 4.42 0.76
N LEU A 88 17.10 3.10 0.61
CA LEU A 88 17.06 2.45 -0.71
C LEU A 88 15.64 2.27 -1.26
N ASN A 89 14.59 2.72 -0.57
CA ASN A 89 13.23 2.62 -1.10
C ASN A 89 13.02 3.39 -2.41
N GLY A 90 13.81 4.45 -2.64
CA GLY A 90 13.84 5.17 -3.92
C GLY A 90 14.26 4.31 -5.12
N THR A 91 14.87 3.15 -4.90
CA THR A 91 15.29 2.23 -5.95
C THR A 91 14.17 1.32 -6.46
N ALA A 92 13.03 1.24 -5.77
CA ALA A 92 11.94 0.32 -6.11
C ALA A 92 11.50 0.42 -7.58
N LEU A 93 11.40 1.65 -8.10
CA LEU A 93 10.97 1.90 -9.48
C LEU A 93 12.07 1.70 -10.53
N ALA A 94 13.32 1.46 -10.13
CA ALA A 94 14.39 1.08 -11.04
C ALA A 94 14.34 -0.42 -11.41
N HIS A 95 13.50 -1.20 -10.73
CA HIS A 95 13.30 -2.63 -10.99
C HIS A 95 12.05 -2.86 -11.84
N ASN A 96 12.08 -3.91 -12.67
CA ASN A 96 10.93 -4.35 -13.46
C ASN A 96 9.96 -5.25 -12.67
N SER A 97 10.18 -5.42 -11.36
CA SER A 97 9.35 -6.23 -10.48
C SER A 97 9.49 -5.73 -9.05
N LEU A 98 8.40 -5.24 -8.48
CA LEU A 98 8.35 -4.84 -7.07
C LEU A 98 8.53 -6.04 -6.15
N SER A 99 7.99 -7.20 -6.54
CA SER A 99 8.20 -8.45 -5.81
C SER A 99 9.68 -8.84 -5.78
N PHE A 100 10.40 -8.73 -6.90
CA PHE A 100 11.85 -8.96 -6.93
C PHE A 100 12.61 -7.96 -6.04
N TRP A 101 12.29 -6.68 -6.15
CA TRP A 101 12.88 -5.62 -5.32
C TRP A 101 12.66 -5.93 -3.83
N TYR A 102 11.43 -6.22 -3.43
CA TYR A 102 11.06 -6.49 -2.05
C TYR A 102 11.70 -7.76 -1.50
N ASN A 103 11.71 -8.85 -2.25
CA ASN A 103 12.33 -10.11 -1.81
C ASN A 103 13.83 -9.93 -1.59
N GLY A 104 14.52 -9.18 -2.45
CA GLY A 104 15.92 -8.82 -2.23
C GLY A 104 16.15 -8.04 -0.93
N HIS A 105 15.17 -7.21 -0.51
CA HIS A 105 15.21 -6.51 0.77
C HIS A 105 14.88 -7.43 1.95
N LYS A 106 13.89 -8.31 1.85
CA LYS A 106 13.58 -9.32 2.88
C LYS A 106 14.81 -10.18 3.20
N GLU A 107 15.57 -10.54 2.18
CA GLU A 107 16.78 -11.36 2.32
C GLU A 107 17.96 -10.59 2.91
N ARG A 108 18.04 -9.27 2.76
CA ARG A 108 19.28 -8.52 3.03
C ARG A 108 19.17 -7.41 4.08
N PHE A 109 17.98 -6.84 4.27
CA PHE A 109 17.76 -5.75 5.22
C PHE A 109 17.23 -6.31 6.54
N ASN A 110 18.04 -6.18 7.59
CA ASN A 110 17.77 -6.85 8.85
C ASN A 110 16.51 -6.35 9.58
N ALA A 111 16.19 -5.06 9.51
CA ALA A 111 14.98 -4.53 10.16
C ALA A 111 13.70 -4.99 9.46
N LEU A 112 13.69 -5.11 8.12
CA LEU A 112 12.54 -5.69 7.42
C LEU A 112 12.36 -7.17 7.77
N ARG A 113 13.45 -7.94 7.87
CA ARG A 113 13.38 -9.33 8.30
C ARG A 113 12.85 -9.47 9.73
N GLU A 114 13.28 -8.58 10.62
CA GLU A 114 12.75 -8.53 11.99
C GLU A 114 11.26 -8.20 11.97
N LEU A 115 10.83 -7.21 11.18
CA LEU A 115 9.44 -6.79 11.03
C LEU A 115 8.54 -7.94 10.61
N ILE A 116 8.83 -8.60 9.49
CA ILE A 116 7.98 -9.67 8.96
C ILE A 116 7.95 -10.93 9.85
N SER A 117 8.86 -11.03 10.83
CA SER A 117 8.84 -12.10 11.83
C SER A 117 7.91 -11.84 13.01
N ARG A 118 7.35 -10.62 13.13
CA ARG A 118 6.47 -10.24 14.25
C ARG A 118 5.04 -10.71 14.02
N GLY A 119 4.47 -11.38 15.02
CA GLY A 119 3.09 -11.89 14.95
C GLY A 119 1.99 -10.81 14.91
N ASP A 120 2.33 -9.53 15.17
CA ASP A 120 1.43 -8.39 15.02
C ASP A 120 1.74 -7.53 13.77
N ALA A 121 2.72 -7.92 12.95
CA ALA A 121 3.16 -7.15 11.78
C ALA A 121 2.02 -6.90 10.80
N SER A 122 1.31 -7.95 10.37
CA SER A 122 0.30 -7.86 9.32
C SER A 122 -0.81 -6.88 9.67
N CYS A 123 -1.31 -6.96 10.90
CA CYS A 123 -2.41 -6.12 11.31
C CYS A 123 -1.98 -4.67 11.61
N LYS A 124 -0.75 -4.45 12.12
CA LYS A 124 -0.18 -3.09 12.25
C LYS A 124 0.13 -2.46 10.90
N CYS A 125 0.62 -3.23 9.92
CA CYS A 125 0.81 -2.76 8.55
C CYS A 125 -0.53 -2.35 7.91
N LEU A 126 -1.60 -3.11 8.16
CA LEU A 126 -2.95 -2.76 7.74
C LEU A 126 -3.43 -1.44 8.38
N SER A 127 -3.28 -1.28 9.69
CA SER A 127 -3.60 -0.02 10.39
C SER A 127 -2.79 1.16 9.87
N ARG A 128 -1.51 0.93 9.55
CA ARG A 128 -0.64 1.96 8.96
C ARG A 128 -1.07 2.36 7.55
N PHE A 129 -1.60 1.41 6.78
CA PHE A 129 -2.16 1.70 5.46
C PHE A 129 -3.51 2.43 5.54
N GLU A 130 -4.36 2.10 6.53
CA GLU A 130 -5.61 2.82 6.82
C GLU A 130 -5.36 4.29 7.21
N SER A 131 -4.25 4.58 7.88
CA SER A 131 -3.92 5.94 8.32
C SER A 131 -3.50 6.88 7.19
N ILE A 132 -3.23 6.37 5.98
CA ILE A 132 -2.85 7.21 4.84
C ILE A 132 -4.07 7.96 4.30
N GLU A 133 -3.96 9.29 4.25
CA GLU A 133 -4.86 10.11 3.44
C GLU A 133 -4.51 9.96 1.94
N PRO A 134 -5.43 9.46 1.09
CA PRO A 134 -5.08 9.09 -0.30
C PRO A 134 -4.58 10.27 -1.15
N ASN A 135 -5.09 11.48 -0.89
CA ASN A 135 -4.66 12.72 -1.56
C ASN A 135 -3.28 13.25 -1.10
N GLN A 136 -2.73 12.67 -0.02
CA GLN A 136 -1.40 12.96 0.51
C GLN A 136 -0.40 11.85 0.18
N ALA A 137 -0.80 10.79 -0.54
CA ALA A 137 0.08 9.73 -1.03
C ALA A 137 0.95 10.22 -2.21
N ASN A 138 1.74 11.27 -1.99
CA ASN A 138 2.59 11.92 -2.99
C ASN A 138 4.05 11.45 -2.97
N SER A 139 4.42 10.60 -2.00
CA SER A 139 5.76 10.04 -1.87
C SER A 139 5.84 8.65 -2.48
N LEU A 140 6.69 8.48 -3.51
CA LEU A 140 6.98 7.16 -4.07
C LEU A 140 7.74 6.29 -3.06
N SER A 141 8.75 6.86 -2.40
CA SER A 141 9.63 6.15 -1.47
C SER A 141 8.97 5.82 -0.13
N GLY A 142 7.80 6.40 0.18
CA GLY A 142 7.00 6.03 1.34
C GLY A 142 5.78 5.18 0.99
N TYR A 143 5.06 5.52 -0.07
CA TYR A 143 3.80 4.84 -0.40
C TYR A 143 4.00 3.47 -1.04
N VAL A 144 4.92 3.34 -2.00
CA VAL A 144 5.17 2.07 -2.71
C VAL A 144 5.67 0.98 -1.75
N PRO A 145 6.64 1.23 -0.86
CA PRO A 145 7.09 0.21 0.10
C PRO A 145 5.99 -0.26 1.04
N LEU A 146 5.07 0.62 1.45
CA LEU A 146 3.93 0.22 2.27
C LEU A 146 2.92 -0.61 1.48
N ALA A 147 2.61 -0.22 0.24
CA ALA A 147 1.71 -0.98 -0.63
C ALA A 147 2.26 -2.39 -0.94
N VAL A 148 3.58 -2.50 -1.12
CA VAL A 148 4.29 -3.77 -1.25
C VAL A 148 4.19 -4.59 0.02
N LEU A 149 4.41 -3.98 1.18
CA LEU A 149 4.36 -4.66 2.48
C LEU A 149 2.96 -5.26 2.72
N VAL A 150 1.90 -4.46 2.65
CA VAL A 150 0.52 -4.95 2.90
C VAL A 150 -0.01 -5.92 1.84
N SER A 151 0.70 -6.09 0.73
CA SER A 151 0.34 -7.07 -0.31
C SER A 151 1.20 -8.32 -0.29
N ASP A 152 2.20 -8.41 0.59
CA ASP A 152 3.05 -9.59 0.72
C ASP A 152 2.26 -10.81 1.22
N TYR A 153 2.44 -11.97 0.59
CA TYR A 153 1.65 -13.16 0.93
C TYR A 153 1.93 -13.67 2.36
N GLU A 154 3.16 -13.54 2.85
CA GLU A 154 3.49 -13.89 4.24
C GLU A 154 2.72 -13.04 5.25
N LEU A 155 2.49 -11.76 4.95
CA LEU A 155 1.67 -10.90 5.81
C LEU A 155 0.17 -11.14 5.60
N LEU A 156 -0.27 -11.42 4.38
CA LEU A 156 -1.67 -11.77 4.11
C LEU A 156 -2.09 -13.08 4.81
N ASP A 157 -1.20 -14.07 4.91
CA ASP A 157 -1.44 -15.35 5.60
C ASP A 157 -1.85 -15.16 7.07
N ASP A 158 -1.30 -14.12 7.72
CA ASP A 158 -1.55 -13.79 9.13
C ASP A 158 -2.78 -12.89 9.33
N LEU A 159 -3.38 -12.33 8.26
CA LEU A 159 -4.62 -11.58 8.36
C LEU A 159 -5.82 -12.53 8.49
N SER A 160 -6.78 -12.14 9.34
CA SER A 160 -8.11 -12.73 9.28
C SER A 160 -8.79 -12.39 7.94
N LYS A 161 -9.69 -13.27 7.49
CA LYS A 161 -10.49 -13.03 6.27
C LYS A 161 -11.23 -11.69 6.28
N GLU A 162 -11.67 -11.22 7.45
CA GLU A 162 -12.37 -9.93 7.56
C GLU A 162 -11.42 -8.73 7.44
N GLN A 163 -10.20 -8.85 7.97
CA GLN A 163 -9.14 -7.85 7.77
C GLN A 163 -8.70 -7.79 6.30
N GLU A 164 -8.56 -8.92 5.64
CA GLU A 164 -8.17 -8.96 4.23
C GLU A 164 -9.27 -8.43 3.30
N LYS A 165 -10.54 -8.76 3.56
CA LYS A 165 -11.68 -8.10 2.90
C LYS A 165 -11.69 -6.59 3.14
N PHE A 166 -11.35 -6.16 4.35
CA PHE A 166 -11.23 -4.74 4.67
C PHE A 166 -10.11 -4.08 3.88
N LEU A 167 -8.94 -4.70 3.77
CA LEU A 167 -7.83 -4.24 2.94
C LEU A 167 -8.25 -4.04 1.48
N ILE A 168 -8.98 -5.00 0.88
CA ILE A 168 -9.52 -4.87 -0.48
C ILE A 168 -10.43 -3.65 -0.61
N ARG A 169 -11.38 -3.47 0.32
CA ARG A 169 -12.31 -2.33 0.31
C ARG A 169 -11.58 -0.99 0.46
N LEU A 170 -10.62 -0.93 1.38
CA LEU A 170 -9.81 0.25 1.67
C LEU A 170 -8.95 0.62 0.46
N ALA A 171 -8.18 -0.32 -0.09
CA ALA A 171 -7.34 -0.08 -1.26
C ALA A 171 -8.17 0.36 -2.47
N ARG A 172 -9.32 -0.29 -2.74
CA ARG A 172 -10.24 0.13 -3.78
C ARG A 172 -10.75 1.57 -3.60
N ALA A 173 -11.15 1.93 -2.37
CA ALA A 173 -11.61 3.28 -2.08
C ALA A 173 -10.50 4.33 -2.29
N ASN A 174 -9.28 4.00 -1.87
CA ASN A 174 -8.10 4.83 -2.10
C ASN A 174 -7.83 5.00 -3.61
N TYR A 175 -7.92 3.93 -4.40
CA TYR A 175 -7.81 4.00 -5.86
C TYR A 175 -8.81 4.96 -6.49
N ASP A 176 -10.10 4.82 -6.15
CA ASP A 176 -11.19 5.64 -6.72
C ASP A 176 -10.97 7.14 -6.41
N VAL A 177 -10.41 7.48 -5.24
CA VAL A 177 -10.03 8.85 -4.87
C VAL A 177 -8.78 9.30 -5.65
N MET A 178 -7.70 8.52 -5.61
CA MET A 178 -6.39 8.89 -6.13
C MET A 178 -6.37 9.04 -7.66
N ILE A 179 -7.18 8.25 -8.39
CA ILE A 179 -7.21 8.32 -9.85
C ILE A 179 -7.83 9.65 -10.37
N GLN A 180 -8.61 10.34 -9.53
CA GLN A 180 -9.21 11.64 -9.83
C GLN A 180 -8.33 12.81 -9.37
N ASP A 181 -7.23 12.57 -8.65
CA ASP A 181 -6.37 13.63 -8.11
C ASP A 181 -5.67 14.39 -9.25
N PRO A 182 -5.56 15.73 -9.20
CA PRO A 182 -4.88 16.52 -10.24
C PRO A 182 -3.38 16.27 -10.31
N LYS A 183 -2.73 15.77 -9.25
CA LYS A 183 -1.29 15.48 -9.23
C LYS A 183 -1.00 14.14 -9.91
N GLU A 184 -0.13 14.17 -10.92
CA GLU A 184 0.29 12.96 -11.64
C GLU A 184 0.87 11.89 -10.72
N ILE A 185 1.62 12.28 -9.69
CA ILE A 185 2.24 11.35 -8.76
C ILE A 185 1.22 10.57 -7.92
N VAL A 186 0.11 11.21 -7.55
CA VAL A 186 -0.97 10.56 -6.80
C VAL A 186 -1.72 9.59 -7.70
N ARG A 187 -2.04 9.99 -8.94
CA ARG A 187 -2.62 9.08 -9.94
C ARG A 187 -1.70 7.91 -10.27
N PHE A 188 -0.39 8.14 -10.31
CA PHE A 188 0.60 7.09 -10.51
C PHE A 188 0.54 6.07 -9.36
N ASN A 189 0.54 6.56 -8.12
CA ASN A 189 0.43 5.72 -6.92
C ASN A 189 -0.90 4.98 -6.80
N ALA A 190 -1.97 5.47 -7.43
CA ALA A 190 -3.26 4.79 -7.43
C ALA A 190 -3.14 3.34 -7.90
N ASN A 191 -2.26 3.05 -8.88
CA ASN A 191 -2.06 1.70 -9.41
C ASN A 191 -1.64 0.68 -8.33
N TYR A 192 -0.92 1.09 -7.29
CA TYR A 192 -0.49 0.14 -6.26
C TYR A 192 -1.64 -0.31 -5.36
N ASN A 193 -2.73 0.46 -5.26
CA ASN A 193 -3.96 0.00 -4.62
C ASN A 193 -4.63 -1.14 -5.39
N LEU A 194 -4.62 -1.10 -6.73
CA LEU A 194 -5.15 -2.19 -7.53
C LEU A 194 -4.30 -3.45 -7.38
N TRP A 195 -2.99 -3.30 -7.17
CA TRP A 195 -2.12 -4.45 -6.93
C TRP A 195 -2.37 -5.08 -5.56
N ILE A 196 -2.60 -4.26 -4.53
CA ILE A 196 -3.08 -4.73 -3.22
C ILE A 196 -4.38 -5.52 -3.38
N CYS A 197 -5.38 -4.95 -4.09
CA CYS A 197 -6.64 -5.65 -4.37
C CYS A 197 -6.41 -6.98 -5.10
N ALA A 198 -5.56 -6.99 -6.13
CA ALA A 198 -5.24 -8.19 -6.91
C ALA A 198 -4.64 -9.30 -6.04
N ARG A 199 -3.62 -8.99 -5.23
CA ARG A 199 -2.95 -9.97 -4.37
C ARG A 199 -3.87 -10.50 -3.28
N ALA A 200 -4.66 -9.64 -2.64
CA ALA A 200 -5.62 -10.06 -1.62
C ALA A 200 -6.78 -10.89 -2.23
N MET A 201 -7.30 -10.53 -3.40
CA MET A 201 -8.31 -11.34 -4.09
C MET A 201 -7.76 -12.71 -4.50
N ALA A 202 -6.51 -12.78 -4.98
CA ALA A 202 -5.85 -14.05 -5.29
C ALA A 202 -5.65 -14.92 -4.04
N HIS A 203 -5.20 -14.33 -2.94
CA HIS A 203 -4.97 -15.01 -1.67
C HIS A 203 -6.28 -15.56 -1.07
N LEU A 204 -7.37 -14.79 -1.13
CA LEU A 204 -8.72 -15.23 -0.78
C LEU A 204 -9.34 -16.20 -1.79
N LYS A 205 -8.65 -16.52 -2.90
CA LYS A 205 -9.11 -17.40 -3.97
C LYS A 205 -10.44 -16.96 -4.56
N TYR A 206 -10.60 -15.65 -4.78
CA TYR A 206 -11.81 -15.09 -5.38
C TYR A 206 -11.91 -15.53 -6.85
N GLN A 207 -12.79 -16.50 -7.14
CA GLN A 207 -12.83 -17.19 -8.43
C GLN A 207 -12.94 -16.25 -9.65
N PRO A 208 -13.78 -15.19 -9.66
CA PRO A 208 -13.82 -14.26 -10.79
C PRO A 208 -12.48 -13.58 -11.08
N PHE A 209 -11.65 -13.33 -10.06
CA PHE A 209 -10.30 -12.81 -10.25
C PHE A 209 -9.33 -13.89 -10.74
N ILE A 210 -9.41 -15.11 -10.19
CA ILE A 210 -8.59 -16.25 -10.64
C ILE A 210 -8.85 -16.51 -12.14
N ASP A 211 -10.11 -16.62 -12.55
CA ASP A 211 -10.51 -16.84 -13.95
C ASP A 211 -9.98 -15.72 -14.86
N ALA A 212 -10.01 -14.46 -14.41
CA ALA A 212 -9.47 -13.34 -15.15
C ALA A 212 -7.95 -13.44 -15.34
N THR A 213 -7.20 -13.87 -14.32
CA THR A 213 -5.74 -14.07 -14.42
C THR A 213 -5.34 -15.25 -15.31
N GLU A 214 -6.17 -16.29 -15.40
CA GLU A 214 -5.95 -17.41 -16.32
C GLU A 214 -6.16 -17.02 -17.79
N GLN A 215 -6.95 -15.99 -18.04
CA GLN A 215 -7.29 -15.50 -19.38
C GLN A 215 -6.39 -14.34 -19.86
N SER A 216 -5.53 -13.80 -18.99
CA SER A 216 -4.69 -12.64 -19.31
C SER A 216 -3.29 -12.77 -18.71
N ASP A 217 -2.30 -13.00 -19.58
CA ASP A 217 -0.88 -12.98 -19.23
C ASP A 217 -0.45 -11.65 -18.61
N LEU A 218 -1.11 -10.54 -19.01
CA LEU A 218 -0.86 -9.21 -18.46
C LEU A 218 -1.33 -9.10 -17.00
N LEU A 219 -2.54 -9.59 -16.69
CA LEU A 219 -3.04 -9.61 -15.31
C LEU A 219 -2.22 -10.54 -14.43
N LYS A 220 -1.79 -11.69 -14.96
CA LYS A 220 -0.90 -12.61 -14.27
C LYS A 220 0.46 -11.96 -13.99
N ALA A 221 1.09 -11.36 -15.00
CA ALA A 221 2.35 -10.64 -14.83
C ALA A 221 2.22 -9.46 -13.85
N TYR A 222 1.07 -8.79 -13.81
CA TYR A 222 0.78 -7.74 -12.86
C TYR A 222 0.69 -8.24 -11.43
N LEU A 223 -0.08 -9.31 -11.21
CA LEU A 223 -0.19 -9.97 -9.91
C LEU A 223 1.20 -10.31 -9.37
N ASP A 224 2.06 -10.87 -10.24
CA ASP A 224 3.41 -11.31 -9.87
C ASP A 224 4.40 -10.16 -9.64
N ASN A 225 4.31 -9.06 -10.40
CA ASN A 225 5.37 -8.04 -10.44
C ASN A 225 4.98 -6.64 -9.95
N GLY A 226 3.69 -6.33 -9.79
CA GLY A 226 3.19 -5.02 -9.36
C GLY A 226 3.47 -3.87 -10.34
N MET A 227 3.83 -4.18 -11.58
CA MET A 227 4.19 -3.21 -12.62
C MET A 227 2.97 -2.57 -13.28
N ARG A 228 3.12 -1.39 -13.88
CA ARG A 228 1.98 -0.64 -14.39
C ARG A 228 1.13 -1.41 -15.42
N LEU A 229 -0.18 -1.42 -15.19
CA LEU A 229 -1.19 -1.94 -16.11
C LEU A 229 -1.57 -0.94 -17.20
N GLY A 230 -2.10 -1.47 -18.30
CA GLY A 230 -2.91 -0.70 -19.24
C GLY A 230 -4.21 -0.23 -18.58
N VAL A 231 -4.86 0.78 -19.19
CA VAL A 231 -6.09 1.37 -18.64
C VAL A 231 -7.22 0.36 -18.54
N ASP A 232 -7.33 -0.57 -19.50
CA ASP A 232 -8.41 -1.55 -19.52
C ASP A 232 -8.22 -2.65 -18.47
N ASP A 233 -7.00 -3.15 -18.30
CA ASP A 233 -6.67 -4.12 -17.23
C ASP A 233 -6.89 -3.51 -15.84
N ALA A 234 -6.49 -2.25 -15.65
CA ALA A 234 -6.72 -1.53 -14.40
C ALA A 234 -8.22 -1.40 -14.09
N ARG A 235 -9.04 -1.12 -15.12
CA ARG A 235 -10.51 -1.05 -14.99
C ARG A 235 -11.09 -2.41 -14.60
N GLN A 236 -10.62 -3.50 -15.22
CA GLN A 236 -11.09 -4.84 -14.92
C GLN A 236 -10.83 -5.22 -13.46
N ILE A 237 -9.63 -4.95 -12.92
CA ILE A 237 -9.33 -5.21 -11.50
C ILE A 237 -10.21 -4.35 -10.58
N ALA A 238 -10.40 -3.07 -10.92
CA ALA A 238 -11.25 -2.18 -10.14
C ALA A 238 -12.70 -2.67 -10.10
N GLU A 239 -13.23 -3.19 -11.21
CA GLU A 239 -14.58 -3.78 -11.30
C GLU A 239 -14.69 -5.07 -10.48
N LEU A 240 -13.71 -5.96 -10.57
CA LEU A 240 -13.67 -7.19 -9.76
C LEU A 240 -13.61 -6.88 -8.26
N ALA A 241 -12.80 -5.91 -7.85
CA ALA A 241 -12.75 -5.44 -6.47
C ALA A 241 -14.03 -4.70 -6.03
N ARG A 242 -14.81 -4.15 -6.95
CA ARG A 242 -16.15 -3.59 -6.65
C ARG A 242 -17.18 -4.67 -6.37
N ALA A 243 -17.07 -5.81 -7.04
CA ALA A 243 -17.98 -6.94 -6.92
C ALA A 243 -17.66 -7.90 -5.75
N PHE A 244 -16.47 -7.75 -5.15
CA PHE A 244 -16.01 -8.48 -3.97
C PHE A 244 -16.63 -7.96 -2.67
#